data_AF-A0A5P9PWT7-F1
#
_entry.id   AF-A0A5P9PWT7-F1
#
_cell.length_a   1.000
_cell.length_b   1.000
_cell.length_c   1.000
_cell.angle_alpha   90.00
_cell.angle_beta   90.00
_cell.angle_gamma   90.00
#
_symmetry.space_group_name_H-M   'P 1'
#
loop_
_entity.id
_entity.type
_entity.pdbx_description
1 polymer ?
#
loop_
_entity_poly.entity_id
_entity_poly.type
_entity_poly.pdbx_seq_one_letter_code
_entity_poly.pdbx_strand_id
1 'polypeptide(L)'
;MTVTLQRRLTLVAVLGMAYWFFGNLYEAVVFSPNWVVDSPAQFTRLREFFVNTGPTLYFVPVAQLAILLVWVLWWRNRDEELKRDYRRAGVASLISVVLSVYVIAVLVGQMFGDEVPGPELTGVAWQWNAGNVIRMVLTAVTGWSLFSAFRKLDRRTAN
;
A
#
# COMPACT_ATOMS: atom_id res chain seq x y z
N MET A 1 -12.12 -17.63 15.54
CA MET A 1 -12.40 -17.96 14.12
C MET A 1 -12.10 -19.44 13.95
N THR A 2 -12.82 -20.18 13.10
CA THR A 2 -12.41 -21.55 12.76
C THR A 2 -11.11 -21.51 11.96
N VAL A 3 -10.28 -22.56 12.06
CA VAL A 3 -9.00 -22.64 11.34
C VAL A 3 -9.20 -22.47 9.83
N THR A 4 -10.22 -23.11 9.25
CA THR A 4 -10.56 -23.00 7.82
C THR A 4 -10.91 -21.57 7.41
N LEU A 5 -11.75 -20.88 8.18
CA LEU A 5 -12.12 -19.49 7.88
C LEU A 5 -10.90 -18.59 8.00
N GLN A 6 -10.11 -18.74 9.06
CA GLN A 6 -8.90 -17.95 9.29
C GLN A 6 -7.87 -18.15 8.17
N ARG A 7 -7.69 -19.39 7.68
CA ARG A 7 -6.84 -19.71 6.52
C ARG A 7 -7.31 -18.96 5.26
N ARG A 8 -8.60 -19.04 4.94
CA ARG A 8 -9.18 -18.38 3.76
C ARG A 8 -9.04 -16.86 3.84
N LEU A 9 -9.38 -16.27 4.99
CA LEU A 9 -9.25 -14.82 5.21
C LEU A 9 -7.79 -14.37 5.14
N THR A 10 -6.85 -15.16 5.69
CA THR A 10 -5.42 -14.84 5.59
C THR A 10 -4.95 -14.88 4.13
N LEU A 11 -5.41 -15.86 3.34
CA LEU A 11 -5.09 -15.91 1.90
C LEU A 11 -5.66 -14.70 1.15
N VAL A 12 -6.92 -14.32 1.41
CA VAL A 12 -7.52 -13.12 0.82
C VAL A 12 -6.72 -11.87 1.20
N ALA A 13 -6.27 -11.76 2.45
CA ALA A 13 -5.42 -10.65 2.88
C ALA A 13 -4.05 -10.66 2.18
N VAL A 14 -3.42 -11.82 1.97
CA VAL A 14 -2.18 -11.94 1.18
C VAL A 14 -2.39 -11.41 -0.24
N LEU A 15 -3.46 -11.85 -0.91
CA LEU A 15 -3.76 -11.41 -2.28
C LEU A 15 -4.06 -9.91 -2.35
N GLY A 16 -4.82 -9.38 -1.40
CA GLY A 16 -5.10 -7.95 -1.30
C GLY A 16 -3.85 -7.10 -1.04
N MET A 17 -2.96 -7.56 -0.17
CA MET A 17 -1.69 -6.88 0.08
C MET A 17 -0.73 -6.98 -1.10
N ALA A 18 -0.74 -8.09 -1.85
CA ALA A 18 0.01 -8.23 -3.09
C ALA A 18 -0.51 -7.27 -4.15
N TYR A 19 -1.84 -7.18 -4.31
CA TYR A 19 -2.47 -6.20 -5.21
C TYR A 19 -2.04 -4.78 -4.89
N TRP A 20 -2.06 -4.40 -3.61
CA TRP A 20 -1.60 -3.07 -3.19
C TRP A 20 -0.09 -2.88 -3.44
N PHE A 21 0.76 -3.86 -3.13
CA PHE A 21 2.19 -3.81 -3.44
C PHE A 21 2.44 -3.54 -4.93
N PHE A 22 1.78 -4.29 -5.82
CA PHE A 22 1.92 -4.08 -7.26
C PHE A 22 1.33 -2.76 -7.73
N GLY A 23 0.32 -2.22 -7.05
CA GLY A 23 -0.12 -0.83 -7.26
C GLY A 23 0.98 0.17 -6.96
N ASN A 24 1.65 0.06 -5.80
CA ASN A 24 2.80 0.92 -5.47
C ASN A 24 3.95 0.77 -6.48
N LEU A 25 4.23 -0.46 -6.95
CA LEU A 25 5.25 -0.72 -7.95
C LEU A 25 4.89 -0.10 -9.30
N TYR A 26 3.62 -0.19 -9.70
CA TYR A 26 3.12 0.49 -10.90
C TYR A 26 3.33 2.00 -10.79
N GLU A 27 2.99 2.62 -9.65
CA GLU A 27 3.26 4.04 -9.41
C GLU A 27 4.78 4.35 -9.51
N ALA A 28 5.64 3.49 -8.97
CA ALA A 28 7.10 3.69 -9.04
C ALA A 28 7.64 3.58 -10.47
N VAL A 29 7.14 2.66 -11.28
CA VAL A 29 7.66 2.42 -12.63
C VAL A 29 7.05 3.39 -13.63
N VAL A 30 5.77 3.73 -13.49
CA VAL A 30 5.03 4.54 -14.45
C VAL A 30 5.06 6.02 -14.08
N PHE A 31 4.98 6.38 -12.80
CA PHE A 31 4.92 7.79 -12.40
C PHE A 31 6.28 8.36 -12.06
N SER A 32 7.16 7.62 -11.37
CA SER A 32 8.48 8.15 -10.99
C SER A 32 9.30 8.74 -12.14
N PRO A 33 9.33 8.15 -13.36
CA PRO A 33 10.06 8.73 -14.48
C PRO A 33 9.51 10.09 -14.93
N ASN A 34 8.22 10.36 -14.69
CA ASN A 34 7.59 11.63 -15.03
C ASN A 34 7.99 12.77 -14.08
N TRP A 35 8.76 12.48 -13.02
CA TRP A 35 9.28 13.49 -12.11
C TRP A 35 10.71 13.96 -12.45
N VAL A 36 11.34 13.35 -13.46
CA VAL A 36 12.75 13.64 -13.83
C VAL A 36 12.90 14.99 -14.52
N VAL A 37 11.85 15.48 -15.18
CA VAL A 37 11.83 16.79 -15.82
C VAL A 37 10.86 17.69 -15.06
N ASP A 38 11.43 18.66 -14.36
CA ASP A 38 10.70 19.57 -13.48
C ASP A 38 10.16 20.76 -14.30
N SER A 39 9.02 20.57 -14.99
CA SER A 39 8.38 21.63 -15.78
C SER A 39 6.87 21.70 -15.55
N PRO A 40 6.28 22.91 -15.42
CA PRO A 40 4.83 23.08 -15.25
C PRO A 40 4.00 22.42 -16.37
N ALA A 41 4.52 22.43 -17.61
CA ALA A 41 3.86 21.81 -18.76
C ALA A 41 3.77 20.28 -18.64
N GLN A 42 4.72 19.62 -17.98
CA GLN A 42 4.67 18.18 -17.74
C GLN A 42 3.66 17.81 -16.65
N PHE A 43 3.64 18.56 -15.55
CA PHE A 43 2.64 18.37 -14.48
C PHE A 43 1.21 18.58 -15.00
N THR A 44 1.01 19.58 -15.86
CA THR A 44 -0.29 19.83 -16.50
C THR A 44 -0.73 18.62 -17.35
N ARG A 45 0.15 18.11 -18.22
CA ARG A 45 -0.14 16.92 -19.04
C ARG A 45 -0.43 15.68 -18.20
N LEU A 46 0.30 15.49 -17.10
CA LEU A 46 0.08 14.36 -16.19
C LEU A 46 -1.28 14.47 -15.48
N ARG A 47 -1.66 15.68 -15.05
CA ARG A 47 -2.98 15.96 -14.46
C ARG A 47 -4.11 15.68 -15.45
N GLU A 48 -3.97 16.14 -16.69
CA GLU A 48 -4.94 15.90 -17.76
C GLU A 48 -5.09 14.40 -18.09
N PHE A 49 -3.99 13.65 -18.12
CA PHE A 49 -4.02 12.21 -18.38
C PHE A 49 -4.81 11.43 -17.33
N PHE A 50 -4.75 11.83 -16.05
CA PHE A 50 -5.41 11.12 -14.95
C PHE A 50 -6.80 11.63 -14.59
N VAL A 51 -7.36 12.61 -15.32
CA VAL A 51 -8.64 13.22 -14.96
C VAL A 51 -9.81 12.21 -14.97
N ASN A 52 -9.75 11.21 -15.87
CA ASN A 52 -10.81 10.20 -16.04
C ASN A 52 -10.43 8.81 -15.49
N THR A 53 -9.13 8.46 -15.48
CA THR A 53 -8.63 7.13 -15.12
C THR A 53 -7.59 7.21 -14.01
N GLY A 54 -7.90 7.98 -12.97
CA GLY A 54 -7.03 8.13 -11.81
C GLY A 54 -6.74 6.76 -11.18
N PRO A 55 -5.47 6.42 -10.90
CA PRO A 55 -5.07 5.16 -10.25
C PRO A 55 -5.78 4.92 -8.91
N THR A 56 -6.15 6.02 -8.24
CA THR A 56 -6.89 6.00 -6.98
C THR A 56 -8.26 5.33 -7.09
N LEU A 57 -8.92 5.38 -8.25
CA LEU A 57 -10.28 4.87 -8.43
C LEU A 57 -10.37 3.34 -8.34
N TYR A 58 -9.31 2.63 -8.72
CA TYR A 58 -9.30 1.16 -8.71
C TYR A 58 -8.34 0.57 -7.67
N PHE A 59 -7.22 1.22 -7.35
CA PHE A 59 -6.28 0.69 -6.36
C PHE A 59 -6.73 0.89 -4.91
N VAL A 60 -7.30 2.05 -4.57
CA VAL A 60 -7.58 2.44 -3.17
C VAL A 60 -8.67 1.57 -2.52
N PRO A 61 -9.83 1.30 -3.15
CA PRO A 61 -10.89 0.53 -2.49
C PRO A 61 -10.42 -0.88 -2.11
N VAL A 62 -9.72 -1.57 -3.01
CA VAL A 62 -9.21 -2.93 -2.75
C VAL A 62 -8.13 -2.93 -1.68
N ALA A 63 -7.21 -1.94 -1.71
CA ALA A 63 -6.18 -1.80 -0.68
C ALA A 63 -6.78 -1.56 0.72
N GLN A 64 -7.78 -0.70 0.83
CA GLN A 64 -8.47 -0.42 2.10
C GLN A 64 -9.14 -1.69 2.68
N LEU A 65 -9.83 -2.45 1.84
CA LEU A 65 -10.44 -3.72 2.26
C LEU A 65 -9.39 -4.73 2.74
N ALA A 66 -8.25 -4.81 2.05
CA ALA A 66 -7.14 -5.67 2.45
C ALA A 66 -6.58 -5.28 3.83
N ILE A 67 -6.35 -3.99 4.07
CA ILE A 67 -5.83 -3.46 5.34
C ILE A 67 -6.81 -3.74 6.48
N LEU A 68 -8.09 -3.46 6.28
CA LEU A 68 -9.13 -3.76 7.28
C LEU A 68 -9.13 -5.25 7.63
N LEU A 69 -8.97 -6.13 6.63
CA LEU A 69 -8.88 -7.55 6.86
C LEU A 69 -7.62 -7.95 7.65
N VAL A 70 -6.47 -7.31 7.40
CA VAL A 70 -5.25 -7.50 8.21
C VAL A 70 -5.51 -7.14 9.67
N TRP A 71 -6.18 -6.02 9.94
CA TRP A 71 -6.48 -5.60 11.31
C TRP A 71 -7.53 -6.48 11.98
N VAL A 72 -8.54 -6.96 11.24
CA VAL A 72 -9.49 -7.96 11.74
C VAL A 72 -8.77 -9.24 12.11
N LEU A 73 -7.87 -9.75 11.26
CA LEU A 73 -7.07 -10.94 11.55
C LEU A 73 -6.17 -10.73 12.77
N TRP A 74 -5.52 -9.57 12.89
CA TRP A 74 -4.71 -9.23 14.05
C TRP A 74 -5.52 -9.17 15.35
N TRP A 75 -6.65 -8.45 15.36
CA TRP A 75 -7.51 -8.30 16.53
C TRP A 75 -8.16 -9.61 16.95
N ARG A 76 -8.73 -10.35 15.99
CA ARG A 76 -9.54 -11.54 16.25
C ARG A 76 -8.70 -12.80 16.44
N ASN A 77 -7.38 -12.75 16.22
CA ASN A 77 -6.52 -13.89 16.40
C ASN A 77 -6.45 -14.31 17.89
N ARG A 78 -6.68 -15.59 18.15
CA ARG A 78 -6.53 -16.22 19.47
C ARG A 78 -5.43 -17.27 19.49
N ASP A 79 -4.74 -17.46 18.36
CA ASP A 79 -3.71 -18.46 18.18
C ASP A 79 -2.33 -17.87 18.51
N GLU A 80 -1.66 -18.41 19.52
CA GLU A 80 -0.37 -17.88 19.98
C GLU A 80 0.75 -18.08 18.94
N GLU A 81 0.71 -19.13 18.11
CA GLU A 81 1.74 -19.37 17.08
C GLU A 81 1.65 -18.38 15.92
N LEU A 82 0.47 -17.80 15.69
CA LEU A 82 0.20 -16.83 14.62
C LEU A 82 0.29 -15.38 15.11
N LYS A 83 0.26 -15.16 16.42
CA LYS A 83 0.19 -13.84 17.05
C LYS A 83 1.31 -12.91 16.62
N ARG A 84 2.54 -13.43 16.52
CA ARG A 84 3.71 -12.66 16.06
C ARG A 84 3.57 -12.21 14.62
N ASP A 85 3.08 -13.09 13.75
CA ASP A 85 2.93 -12.82 12.32
C ASP A 85 1.84 -11.78 12.08
N TYR A 86 0.66 -11.94 12.69
CA TYR A 86 -0.41 -10.95 12.56
C TYR A 86 -0.08 -9.62 13.23
N ARG A 87 0.64 -9.60 14.36
CA ARG A 87 1.10 -8.35 14.97
C ARG A 87 2.07 -7.60 14.05
N ARG A 88 3.02 -8.30 13.43
CA ARG A 88 3.95 -7.70 12.46
C ARG A 88 3.21 -7.16 11.25
N ALA A 89 2.28 -7.92 10.69
CA ALA A 89 1.43 -7.47 9.59
C ALA A 89 0.59 -6.25 9.98
N GLY A 90 -0.02 -6.26 11.17
CA GLY A 90 -0.83 -5.17 11.69
C GLY A 90 -0.05 -3.88 11.91
N VAL A 91 1.12 -3.96 12.55
CA VAL A 91 1.97 -2.79 12.77
C VAL A 91 2.53 -2.24 11.45
N ALA A 92 3.03 -3.10 10.56
CA ALA A 92 3.56 -2.67 9.27
C ALA A 92 2.48 -2.02 8.38
N SER A 93 1.28 -2.60 8.34
CA SER A 93 0.14 -2.02 7.60
C SER A 93 -0.33 -0.71 8.21
N LEU A 94 -0.33 -0.56 9.54
CA LEU A 94 -0.66 0.71 10.20
C LEU A 94 0.34 1.82 9.82
N ILE A 95 1.63 1.54 9.87
CA ILE A 95 2.67 2.49 9.44
C ILE A 95 2.48 2.82 7.94
N SER A 96 2.16 1.83 7.12
CA SER A 96 1.90 2.02 5.69
C SER A 96 0.70 2.94 5.42
N VAL A 97 -0.38 2.82 6.21
CA VAL A 97 -1.54 3.72 6.15
C VAL A 97 -1.14 5.15 6.53
N VAL A 98 -0.45 5.34 7.66
CA VAL A 98 -0.01 6.67 8.11
C VAL A 98 0.86 7.35 7.06
N LEU A 99 1.82 6.61 6.50
CA LEU A 99 2.67 7.11 5.42
C LEU A 99 1.87 7.42 4.15
N SER A 100 0.89 6.58 3.80
CA SER A 100 0.04 6.82 2.63
C SER A 100 -0.81 8.08 2.78
N VAL A 101 -1.36 8.32 3.97
CA VAL A 101 -2.08 9.55 4.29
C VAL A 101 -1.17 10.76 4.14
N TYR A 102 0.06 10.71 4.67
CA TYR A 102 1.04 11.78 4.49
C TYR A 102 1.35 12.05 3.01
N VAL A 103 1.67 11.00 2.24
CA VAL A 103 1.98 11.12 0.81
C VAL A 103 0.82 11.74 0.04
N ILE A 104 -0.41 11.30 0.29
CA ILE A 104 -1.59 11.79 -0.45
C ILE A 104 -1.99 13.20 0.00
N ALA A 105 -2.10 13.45 1.31
CA ALA A 105 -2.59 14.72 1.81
C ALA A 105 -1.57 15.86 1.67
N VAL A 106 -0.28 15.56 1.77
CA VAL A 106 0.79 16.57 1.75
C VAL A 106 1.46 16.61 0.38
N LEU A 107 2.10 15.51 -0.04
CA LEU A 107 2.98 15.53 -1.22
C LEU A 107 2.19 15.62 -2.54
N VAL A 108 1.10 14.86 -2.69
CA VAL A 108 0.26 14.94 -3.88
C VAL A 108 -0.45 16.29 -3.96
N GLY A 109 -0.91 16.84 -2.83
CA GLY A 109 -1.47 18.19 -2.76
C GLY A 109 -0.48 19.26 -3.23
N GLN A 110 0.79 19.17 -2.85
CA GLN A 110 1.85 20.08 -3.30
C GLN A 110 2.18 19.94 -4.80
N MET A 111 2.07 18.72 -5.36
CA MET A 111 2.37 18.47 -6.77
C MET A 111 1.21 18.78 -7.74
N PHE A 112 -0.04 18.70 -7.25
CA PHE A 112 -1.24 18.79 -8.10
C PHE A 112 -2.28 19.81 -7.62
N GLY A 113 -1.95 20.63 -6.62
CA GLY A 113 -2.80 21.70 -6.12
C GLY A 113 -3.01 22.83 -7.15
N ASP A 114 -3.88 23.76 -6.82
CA ASP A 114 -4.28 24.86 -7.72
C ASP A 114 -3.22 25.98 -7.83
N GLU A 115 -2.23 26.00 -6.94
CA GLU A 115 -1.11 26.95 -6.99
C GLU A 115 0.01 26.43 -7.90
N VAL A 116 0.54 27.32 -8.77
CA VAL A 116 1.65 26.97 -9.68
C VAL A 116 2.84 26.52 -8.85
N PRO A 117 3.31 25.28 -9.05
CA PRO A 117 4.30 24.76 -8.14
C PRO A 117 5.65 25.47 -8.36
N GLY A 118 6.21 25.99 -7.26
CA GLY A 118 7.46 26.75 -7.25
C GLY A 118 8.71 25.89 -7.46
N PRO A 119 9.92 26.46 -7.35
CA PRO A 119 11.21 25.77 -7.57
C PRO A 119 11.52 24.60 -6.60
N GLU A 120 10.60 24.24 -5.70
CA GLU A 120 10.76 23.16 -4.70
C GLU A 120 10.22 21.79 -5.17
N LEU A 121 9.65 21.70 -6.36
CA LEU A 121 9.05 20.49 -6.95
C LEU A 121 9.96 19.28 -6.96
N THR A 122 11.23 19.47 -7.33
CA THR A 122 12.24 18.41 -7.31
C THR A 122 12.38 17.77 -5.91
N GLY A 123 12.30 18.56 -4.84
CA GLY A 123 12.37 18.07 -3.46
C GLY A 123 11.14 17.24 -3.08
N VAL A 124 9.95 17.71 -3.46
CA VAL A 124 8.68 17.00 -3.22
C VAL A 124 8.63 15.68 -3.98
N ALA A 125 9.10 15.66 -5.23
CA ALA A 125 9.21 14.46 -6.05
C ALA A 125 10.13 13.40 -5.43
N TRP A 126 11.29 13.81 -4.89
CA TRP A 126 12.19 12.91 -4.16
C TRP A 126 11.54 12.33 -2.90
N GLN A 127 10.84 13.16 -2.13
CA GLN A 127 10.09 12.70 -0.96
C GLN A 127 8.99 11.71 -1.35
N TRP A 128 8.29 11.95 -2.46
CA TRP A 128 7.26 11.04 -2.96
C TRP A 128 7.87 9.69 -3.38
N ASN A 129 8.99 9.70 -4.12
CA ASN A 129 9.68 8.49 -4.54
C ASN A 129 10.18 7.67 -3.33
N ALA A 130 10.83 8.32 -2.36
CA ALA A 130 11.28 7.67 -1.13
C ALA A 130 10.10 7.11 -0.34
N GLY A 131 9.02 7.89 -0.19
CA GLY A 131 7.78 7.46 0.46
C GLY A 131 7.16 6.24 -0.22
N ASN A 132 7.15 6.20 -1.55
CA ASN A 132 6.61 5.06 -2.30
C ASN A 132 7.48 3.80 -2.12
N VAL A 133 8.81 3.92 -2.10
CA VAL A 133 9.71 2.80 -1.77
C VAL A 133 9.44 2.27 -0.37
N ILE A 134 9.29 3.14 0.62
CA ILE A 134 8.98 2.73 2.00
C ILE A 134 7.61 2.04 2.06
N ARG A 135 6.59 2.56 1.33
CA ARG A 135 5.28 1.90 1.19
C ARG A 135 5.41 0.50 0.59
N MET A 136 6.21 0.31 -0.45
CA MET A 136 6.47 -1.02 -1.04
C MET A 136 7.11 -1.97 -0.03
N VAL A 137 8.11 -1.52 0.73
CA VAL A 137 8.73 -2.34 1.77
C VAL A 137 7.73 -2.73 2.86
N LEU A 138 6.93 -1.78 3.36
CA LEU A 138 5.93 -2.04 4.41
C LEU A 138 4.82 -2.99 3.94
N THR A 139 4.33 -2.83 2.72
CA THR A 139 3.33 -3.71 2.12
C THR A 139 3.90 -5.11 1.88
N ALA A 140 5.16 -5.23 1.43
CA ALA A 140 5.85 -6.51 1.29
C ALA A 140 6.05 -7.21 2.64
N VAL A 141 6.48 -6.50 3.68
CA VAL A 141 6.61 -7.05 5.05
C VAL A 141 5.27 -7.52 5.58
N THR A 142 4.20 -6.77 5.33
CA THR A 142 2.83 -7.15 5.69
C THR A 142 2.41 -8.43 4.97
N GLY A 143 2.54 -8.47 3.64
CA GLY A 143 2.20 -9.63 2.81
C GLY A 143 3.00 -10.87 3.19
N TRP A 144 4.30 -10.73 3.41
CA TRP A 144 5.16 -11.83 3.86
C TRP A 144 4.73 -12.37 5.23
N SER A 145 4.47 -11.48 6.20
CA SER A 145 4.01 -11.89 7.53
C SER A 145 2.68 -12.66 7.46
N LEU A 146 1.74 -12.19 6.64
CA LEU A 146 0.48 -12.91 6.39
C LEU A 146 0.71 -14.25 5.68
N PHE A 147 1.62 -14.32 4.72
CA PHE A 147 1.94 -15.57 4.02
C PHE A 147 2.59 -16.60 4.96
N SER A 148 3.43 -16.16 5.89
CA SER A 148 3.97 -16.99 6.97
C SER A 148 2.84 -17.58 7.83
N ALA A 149 1.88 -16.75 8.26
CA ALA A 149 0.71 -17.21 9.00
C ALA A 149 -0.16 -18.18 8.18
N PHE A 150 -0.38 -17.89 6.91
CA PHE A 150 -1.10 -18.76 5.98
C PHE A 150 -0.45 -20.14 5.88
N ARG A 151 0.87 -20.20 5.69
CA ARG A 151 1.61 -21.47 5.59
C ARG A 151 1.48 -22.33 6.85
N LYS A 152 1.44 -21.72 8.04
CA LYS A 152 1.21 -22.43 9.31
C LYS A 152 -0.21 -23.01 9.37
N LEU A 153 -1.21 -22.21 9.00
CA LEU A 153 -2.62 -22.63 8.95
C LEU A 153 -2.84 -23.75 7.92
N ASP A 154 -2.22 -23.65 6.75
CA ASP A 154 -2.35 -24.60 5.65
C ASP A 154 -1.86 -26.00 6.05
N ARG A 155 -0.68 -26.07 6.67
CA ARG A 155 -0.11 -27.33 7.21
C ARG A 155 -1.04 -28.02 8.20
N ARG A 156 -1.77 -27.28 9.02
CA ARG A 156 -2.69 -27.84 10.01
C ARG A 156 -3.99 -28.36 9.43
N THR A 157 -4.36 -27.90 8.23
CA THR A 157 -5.58 -28.34 7.55
C THR A 157 -5.35 -29.45 6.53
N ALA A 158 -4.09 -29.77 6.24
CA ALA A 158 -3.69 -30.88 5.38
C ALA A 158 -3.46 -32.19 6.15
N ASN A 159 -3.37 -32.10 7.49
CA ASN A 159 -3.32 -33.21 8.44
C ASN A 159 -4.71 -33.47 9.02
#